data_AF-A0A4Q9AXW0-F1
#
_entry.id   AF-A0A4Q9AXW0-F1
#
_cell.length_a   1.000
_cell.length_b   1.000
_cell.length_c   1.000
_cell.angle_alpha   90.00
_cell.angle_beta   90.00
_cell.angle_gamma   90.00
#
_symmetry.space_group_name_H-M   'P 1'
#
loop_
_entity.id
_entity.type
_entity.pdbx_description
1 polymer ?
#
loop_
_entity_poly.entity_id
_entity_poly.type
_entity_poly.pdbx_seq_one_letter_code
_entity_poly.pdbx_strand_id
1 'polypeptide(L)'
;MQDTSISTAQEAGGEISFRDRVFQEVLHLLGQGEMSKVDFKREPTDIAKLAKEIAAIANTDDPQATYYQDSDLRDFGFVIVGAVNGDITGYDDWREHNCPPEEEEKVKDCLIQRLQNYIYPLPNLGLYRFEREGKPFWVILIYPSYEQPHVMLKDGPDVQKHAVYVRKVSTSQLAGAEDYARFLRKAVRGAVEPLESKLADLKRRLEALEGSWSILQKLLMQKGLESLFAGEAPSSAEIQGGLSHLALSPGGSLEEVARSMRLFKMDPVEEALFREVARLREGLTNLPWHLSGDPGEWWQVLKQVEELTQPLLRGLGELIVADREDKYALLVQRALESLGRAAIPPYFVTSWSSSAEALRLYPLLLSVHHLGMLAHFHRRAAYLKLILDLAFQTRVEQNPRNVLPWLRDYFYTHTYAFFEAKYASWCDPLGWHLYNLLFVDPALTWIHLPPAVREEAAQYASPSSPSGALAIYMEGEFVLGLLALKPQLGAQRVRPLYGLYAYVLPLERIKSIESLLARPPEHLCQILDLSGKTFEPYLRALAENLGGSAKCFSGASYFKGLADQAASGTLGSCPPTPPTP
;
A
#
# COMPACT_ATOMS: atom_id res chain seq x y z
N MET A 1 -15.91 -59.35 10.68
CA MET A 1 -14.48 -59.09 10.51
C MET A 1 -14.32 -58.14 9.33
N GLN A 2 -14.12 -56.85 9.61
CA GLN A 2 -13.36 -55.90 8.81
C GLN A 2 -13.33 -54.57 9.58
N ASP A 3 -12.23 -54.43 10.33
CA ASP A 3 -11.43 -53.25 10.65
C ASP A 3 -12.11 -51.95 11.12
N THR A 4 -12.36 -51.93 12.43
CA THR A 4 -12.17 -50.75 13.28
C THR A 4 -10.70 -50.32 13.28
N SER A 5 -10.39 -49.16 12.68
CA SER A 5 -9.14 -48.43 12.97
C SER A 5 -9.48 -47.15 13.72
N ILE A 6 -9.34 -47.24 15.04
CA ILE A 6 -9.18 -46.09 15.92
C ILE A 6 -7.78 -45.55 15.62
N SER A 7 -7.70 -44.43 14.90
CA SER A 7 -6.44 -43.69 14.78
C SER A 7 -6.22 -42.89 16.06
N THR A 8 -5.50 -43.48 16.99
CA THR A 8 -4.78 -42.76 18.05
C THR A 8 -3.65 -41.96 17.39
N ALA A 9 -3.92 -40.70 17.07
CA ALA A 9 -2.87 -39.74 16.74
C ALA A 9 -2.47 -39.01 18.03
N GLN A 10 -1.47 -39.56 18.72
CA GLN A 10 -0.61 -38.80 19.62
C GLN A 10 0.81 -38.85 19.02
N GLU A 11 1.43 -37.68 19.00
CA GLU A 11 2.83 -37.38 18.63
C GLU A 11 3.13 -37.14 17.13
N ALA A 12 2.62 -36.02 16.64
CA ALA A 12 3.37 -35.09 15.79
C ALA A 12 2.82 -33.68 16.08
N GLY A 13 3.67 -32.66 16.19
CA GLY A 13 3.29 -31.28 16.49
C GLY A 13 2.50 -30.60 15.35
N GLY A 14 1.33 -31.16 15.02
CA GLY A 14 0.36 -30.60 14.08
C GLY A 14 -0.68 -29.80 14.84
N GLU A 15 -0.92 -28.57 14.40
CA GLU A 15 -2.01 -27.74 14.89
C GLU A 15 -3.34 -28.51 14.79
N ILE A 16 -4.07 -28.60 15.90
CA ILE A 16 -5.43 -29.16 15.95
C ILE A 16 -6.28 -28.34 14.98
N SER A 17 -6.98 -28.99 14.05
CA SER A 17 -7.79 -28.29 13.06
C SER A 17 -8.87 -27.43 13.75
N PHE A 18 -9.22 -26.29 13.16
CA PHE A 18 -10.23 -25.40 13.74
C PHE A 18 -11.57 -26.11 13.95
N ARG A 19 -11.92 -27.05 13.06
CA ARG A 19 -13.12 -27.89 13.19
C ARG A 19 -13.07 -28.77 14.44
N ASP A 20 -11.93 -29.38 14.72
CA ASP A 20 -11.74 -30.22 15.91
C ASP A 20 -11.78 -29.39 17.19
N ARG A 21 -11.23 -28.17 17.17
CA ARG A 21 -11.35 -27.21 18.29
C ARG A 21 -12.81 -26.87 18.59
N VAL A 22 -13.59 -26.54 17.55
CA VAL A 22 -15.03 -26.28 17.67
C VAL A 22 -15.77 -27.50 18.24
N PHE A 23 -15.42 -28.71 17.79
CA PHE A 23 -16.02 -29.94 18.33
C PHE A 23 -15.73 -30.12 19.82
N GLN A 24 -14.46 -30.00 20.24
CA GLN A 24 -14.07 -30.12 21.65
C GLN A 24 -14.75 -29.06 22.52
N GLU A 25 -14.82 -27.82 22.04
CA GLU A 25 -15.49 -26.73 22.76
C GLU A 25 -16.99 -27.02 22.91
N VAL A 26 -17.66 -27.55 21.89
CA VAL A 26 -19.06 -27.94 21.98
C VAL A 26 -19.29 -29.03 23.04
N LEU A 27 -18.41 -30.03 23.12
CA LEU A 27 -18.50 -31.06 24.16
C LEU A 27 -18.34 -30.46 25.56
N HIS A 28 -17.47 -29.45 25.72
CA HIS A 28 -17.32 -28.72 26.97
C HIS A 28 -18.59 -27.92 27.32
N LEU A 29 -19.12 -27.15 26.37
CA LEU A 29 -20.29 -26.30 26.55
C LEU A 29 -21.56 -27.10 26.89
N LEU A 30 -21.72 -28.29 26.32
CA LEU A 30 -22.80 -29.21 26.68
C LEU A 30 -22.83 -29.52 28.19
N GLY A 31 -21.66 -29.60 28.85
CA GLY A 31 -21.55 -29.80 30.30
C GLY A 31 -21.84 -28.54 31.15
N GLN A 32 -21.80 -27.35 30.55
CA GLN A 32 -22.03 -26.07 31.24
C GLN A 32 -23.49 -25.58 31.16
N GLY A 33 -24.24 -25.99 30.13
CA GLY A 33 -25.61 -25.57 29.90
C GLY A 33 -25.75 -24.34 28.98
N GLU A 34 -26.98 -23.88 28.78
CA GLU A 34 -27.26 -22.69 27.97
C GLU A 34 -26.79 -21.40 28.67
N MET A 35 -26.14 -20.52 27.91
CA MET A 35 -25.55 -19.27 28.38
C MET A 35 -25.88 -18.12 27.42
N SER A 36 -25.42 -16.92 27.73
CA SER A 36 -25.66 -15.70 26.94
C SER A 36 -25.25 -15.79 25.47
N LYS A 37 -24.32 -16.71 25.14
CA LYS A 37 -23.86 -16.98 23.77
C LYS A 37 -24.09 -18.42 23.31
N VAL A 38 -24.70 -19.26 24.14
CA VAL A 38 -24.84 -20.70 23.90
C VAL A 38 -26.30 -21.10 23.98
N ASP A 39 -26.80 -21.74 22.94
CA ASP A 39 -28.20 -22.14 22.79
C ASP A 39 -28.31 -23.58 22.35
N PHE A 40 -29.24 -24.33 22.96
CA PHE A 40 -29.48 -25.72 22.63
C PHE A 40 -30.86 -25.89 22.02
N LYS A 41 -30.91 -26.52 20.86
CA LYS A 41 -32.16 -26.81 20.16
C LYS A 41 -32.23 -28.29 19.87
N ARG A 42 -33.39 -28.89 20.15
CA ARG A 42 -33.67 -30.27 19.74
C ARG A 42 -33.69 -30.40 18.22
N GLU A 43 -34.39 -29.47 17.58
CA GLU A 43 -34.61 -29.36 16.13
C GLU A 43 -34.53 -27.86 15.78
N PRO A 44 -34.16 -27.49 14.53
CA PRO A 44 -34.10 -26.10 14.13
C PRO A 44 -35.49 -25.49 14.19
N THR A 45 -35.61 -24.39 14.93
CA THR A 45 -36.84 -23.60 15.01
C THR A 45 -37.17 -22.96 13.66
N ASP A 46 -38.40 -22.47 13.50
CA ASP A 46 -38.78 -21.62 12.35
C ASP A 46 -37.71 -20.55 12.05
N ILE A 47 -37.47 -20.30 10.78
CA ILE A 47 -36.34 -19.50 10.31
C ILE A 47 -36.35 -18.07 10.85
N ALA A 48 -37.53 -17.50 11.12
CA ALA A 48 -37.64 -16.17 11.71
C ALA A 48 -37.29 -16.18 13.21
N LYS A 49 -37.64 -17.25 13.92
CA LYS A 49 -37.24 -17.45 15.33
C LYS A 49 -35.74 -17.70 15.44
N LEU A 50 -35.19 -18.53 14.56
CA LEU A 50 -33.75 -18.76 14.48
C LEU A 50 -32.99 -17.47 14.14
N ALA A 51 -33.55 -16.65 13.25
CA ALA A 51 -32.97 -15.35 12.92
C ALA A 51 -32.92 -14.41 14.13
N LYS A 52 -33.98 -14.38 14.94
CA LYS A 52 -34.01 -13.62 16.20
C LYS A 52 -32.96 -14.09 17.18
N GLU A 53 -32.76 -15.39 17.33
CA GLU A 53 -31.77 -15.98 18.23
C GLU A 53 -30.34 -15.68 17.79
N ILE A 54 -30.05 -15.84 16.49
CA ILE A 54 -28.74 -15.51 15.90
C ILE A 54 -28.44 -14.02 16.07
N ALA A 55 -29.39 -13.14 15.78
CA ALA A 55 -29.23 -11.70 15.97
C ALA A 55 -29.02 -11.34 17.46
N ALA A 56 -29.77 -11.97 18.37
CA ALA A 56 -29.61 -11.75 19.80
C ALA A 56 -28.23 -12.17 20.32
N ILE A 57 -27.72 -13.32 19.89
CA ILE A 57 -26.39 -13.82 20.27
C ILE A 57 -25.28 -12.95 19.66
N ALA A 58 -25.44 -12.52 18.40
CA ALA A 58 -24.48 -11.65 17.72
C ALA A 58 -24.35 -10.26 18.38
N ASN A 59 -25.44 -9.72 18.91
CA ASN A 59 -25.47 -8.41 19.59
C ASN A 59 -25.12 -8.47 21.09
N THR A 60 -24.98 -9.66 21.65
CA THR A 60 -24.53 -9.85 23.02
C THR A 60 -23.01 -9.88 23.01
N ASP A 61 -22.33 -9.24 23.96
CA ASP A 61 -20.88 -9.36 24.13
C ASP A 61 -20.64 -10.13 25.44
N ASP A 62 -19.79 -11.16 25.42
CA ASP A 62 -19.35 -11.85 26.63
C ASP A 62 -17.83 -12.17 26.63
N PRO A 63 -16.98 -11.13 26.55
CA PRO A 63 -15.53 -11.30 26.46
C PRO A 63 -14.87 -11.77 27.77
N GLN A 64 -15.64 -11.83 28.87
CA GLN A 64 -15.18 -12.34 30.17
C GLN A 64 -15.83 -13.70 30.50
N ALA A 65 -16.49 -14.32 29.52
CA ALA A 65 -17.11 -15.64 29.67
C ALA A 65 -16.08 -16.66 30.19
N THR A 66 -16.32 -17.14 31.40
CA THR A 66 -15.48 -18.16 32.06
C THR A 66 -15.89 -19.59 31.68
N TYR A 67 -16.97 -19.74 30.91
CA TYR A 67 -17.54 -21.03 30.53
C TYR A 67 -16.98 -21.58 29.20
N TYR A 68 -16.08 -20.86 28.54
CA TYR A 68 -15.30 -21.38 27.40
C TYR A 68 -14.01 -22.03 27.88
N GLN A 69 -13.66 -23.16 27.30
CA GLN A 69 -12.37 -23.82 27.53
C GLN A 69 -11.28 -23.24 26.63
N ASP A 70 -11.59 -23.01 25.37
CA ASP A 70 -10.70 -22.40 24.38
C ASP A 70 -10.76 -20.86 24.44
N SER A 71 -9.62 -20.23 24.71
CA SER A 71 -9.51 -18.77 24.81
C SER A 71 -9.77 -18.04 23.49
N ASP A 72 -9.52 -18.67 22.34
CA ASP A 72 -9.68 -18.02 21.04
C ASP A 72 -11.13 -18.09 20.55
N LEU A 73 -11.92 -19.03 21.08
CA LEU A 73 -13.37 -19.13 20.83
C LEU A 73 -14.18 -18.29 21.83
N ARG A 74 -13.51 -17.57 22.73
CA ARG A 74 -14.16 -16.66 23.68
C ARG A 74 -14.91 -15.57 22.90
N ASP A 75 -16.17 -15.35 23.27
CA ASP A 75 -17.14 -14.43 22.62
C ASP A 75 -17.80 -14.93 21.31
N PHE A 76 -17.43 -16.13 20.82
CA PHE A 76 -18.17 -16.79 19.73
C PHE A 76 -19.53 -17.29 20.20
N GLY A 77 -20.55 -17.13 19.37
CA GLY A 77 -21.88 -17.69 19.62
C GLY A 77 -22.02 -19.12 19.13
N PHE A 78 -22.71 -19.96 19.89
CA PHE A 78 -22.97 -21.36 19.55
C PHE A 78 -24.47 -21.63 19.60
N VAL A 79 -25.04 -22.04 18.48
CA VAL A 79 -26.38 -22.66 18.45
C VAL A 79 -26.20 -24.13 18.08
N ILE A 80 -26.48 -25.02 19.03
CA ILE A 80 -26.28 -26.46 18.89
C ILE A 80 -27.64 -27.12 18.63
N VAL A 81 -27.83 -27.61 17.43
CA VAL A 81 -29.06 -28.26 16.96
C VAL A 81 -28.91 -29.78 17.04
N GLY A 82 -29.88 -30.46 17.64
CA GLY A 82 -29.77 -31.87 18.04
C GLY A 82 -29.32 -32.06 19.48
N ALA A 83 -29.47 -31.05 20.34
CA ALA A 83 -29.11 -31.09 21.76
C ALA A 83 -30.19 -30.48 22.67
N VAL A 84 -30.39 -31.05 23.86
CA VAL A 84 -31.32 -30.57 24.89
C VAL A 84 -30.74 -30.84 26.27
N ASN A 85 -30.78 -29.85 27.16
CA ASN A 85 -30.31 -29.97 28.56
C ASN A 85 -28.86 -30.51 28.69
N GLY A 86 -27.99 -30.19 27.73
CA GLY A 86 -26.60 -30.66 27.72
C GLY A 86 -26.38 -32.06 27.13
N ASP A 87 -27.45 -32.74 26.70
CA ASP A 87 -27.38 -34.04 26.06
C ASP A 87 -27.64 -33.97 24.55
N ILE A 88 -26.88 -34.74 23.78
CA ILE A 88 -27.09 -34.87 22.33
C ILE A 88 -28.26 -35.83 22.08
N THR A 89 -29.34 -35.29 21.53
CA THR A 89 -30.56 -36.02 21.17
C THR A 89 -30.55 -36.55 19.74
N GLY A 90 -29.76 -35.91 18.86
CA GLY A 90 -29.64 -36.28 17.45
C GLY A 90 -30.59 -35.51 16.54
N TYR A 91 -30.08 -34.93 15.45
CA TYR A 91 -30.82 -34.28 14.36
C TYR A 91 -29.97 -34.20 13.08
N ASP A 92 -30.56 -34.52 11.92
CA ASP A 92 -29.88 -34.43 10.62
C ASP A 92 -30.78 -33.98 9.45
N ASP A 93 -32.08 -33.83 9.66
CA ASP A 93 -33.05 -33.66 8.56
C ASP A 93 -33.52 -32.22 8.36
N TRP A 94 -32.79 -31.46 7.54
CA TRP A 94 -33.11 -30.07 7.19
C TRP A 94 -34.22 -29.88 6.13
N ARG A 95 -34.91 -30.94 5.71
CA ARG A 95 -35.92 -30.87 4.63
C ARG A 95 -37.13 -30.00 4.98
N GLU A 96 -37.53 -29.98 6.25
CA GLU A 96 -38.63 -29.13 6.73
C GLU A 96 -38.32 -27.62 6.56
N HIS A 97 -37.04 -27.29 6.42
CA HIS A 97 -36.54 -25.95 6.13
C HIS A 97 -36.18 -25.77 4.64
N ASN A 98 -36.74 -26.58 3.73
CA ASN A 98 -36.38 -26.77 2.32
C ASN A 98 -34.88 -26.59 2.00
N CYS A 99 -34.00 -27.14 2.84
CA CYS A 99 -32.57 -27.22 2.56
C CYS A 99 -32.22 -28.66 2.17
N PRO A 100 -31.32 -28.85 1.19
CA PRO A 100 -30.93 -30.18 0.72
C PRO A 100 -30.14 -30.92 1.82
N PRO A 101 -30.43 -32.21 2.08
CA PRO A 101 -29.93 -32.91 3.28
C PRO A 101 -28.51 -33.48 3.15
N GLU A 102 -27.81 -33.28 2.02
CA GLU A 102 -26.67 -34.14 1.66
C GLU A 102 -25.28 -33.52 1.90
N GLU A 103 -25.16 -32.19 1.98
CA GLU A 103 -23.84 -31.53 2.12
C GLU A 103 -23.88 -30.31 3.07
N GLU A 104 -22.93 -30.26 4.01
CA GLU A 104 -22.79 -29.19 5.03
C GLU A 104 -22.77 -27.78 4.41
N GLU A 105 -22.04 -27.59 3.32
CA GLU A 105 -21.96 -26.31 2.61
C GLU A 105 -23.30 -25.92 1.96
N LYS A 106 -24.03 -26.87 1.38
CA LYS A 106 -25.35 -26.61 0.76
C LYS A 106 -26.40 -26.26 1.81
N VAL A 107 -26.35 -26.89 2.99
CA VAL A 107 -27.22 -26.52 4.13
C VAL A 107 -26.86 -25.12 4.63
N LYS A 108 -25.56 -24.82 4.74
CA LYS A 108 -25.06 -23.49 5.15
C LYS A 108 -25.55 -22.39 4.20
N ASP A 109 -25.39 -22.56 2.90
CA ASP A 109 -25.78 -21.58 1.89
C ASP A 109 -27.30 -21.36 1.89
N CYS A 110 -28.08 -22.44 1.97
CA CYS A 110 -29.53 -22.38 2.08
C CYS A 110 -29.97 -21.62 3.34
N LEU A 111 -29.35 -21.91 4.49
CA LEU A 111 -29.63 -21.23 5.75
C LEU A 111 -29.30 -19.73 5.65
N ILE A 112 -28.12 -19.39 5.13
CA ILE A 112 -27.67 -18.01 4.92
C ILE A 112 -28.65 -17.23 4.03
N GLN A 113 -29.04 -17.78 2.88
CA GLN A 113 -29.97 -17.13 1.96
C GLN A 113 -31.31 -16.82 2.64
N ARG A 114 -31.81 -17.72 3.49
CA ARG A 114 -33.06 -17.49 4.20
C ARG A 114 -32.90 -16.49 5.34
N LEU A 115 -31.82 -16.56 6.11
CA LEU A 115 -31.54 -15.62 7.21
C LEU A 115 -31.37 -14.18 6.72
N GLN A 116 -30.83 -13.96 5.51
CA GLN A 116 -30.68 -12.62 4.91
C GLN A 116 -32.02 -11.89 4.70
N ASN A 117 -33.13 -12.62 4.58
CA ASN A 117 -34.46 -12.02 4.48
C ASN A 117 -34.93 -11.41 5.82
N TYR A 118 -34.41 -11.94 6.94
CA TYR A 118 -34.84 -11.58 8.28
C TYR A 118 -33.79 -10.76 9.06
N ILE A 119 -32.50 -10.86 8.74
CA ILE A 119 -31.39 -10.23 9.47
C ILE A 119 -30.65 -9.20 8.59
N TYR A 120 -30.23 -8.07 9.19
CA TYR A 120 -29.32 -7.11 8.55
C TYR A 120 -28.50 -6.26 9.54
N PRO A 121 -27.18 -6.10 9.34
CA PRO A 121 -26.33 -6.91 8.44
C PRO A 121 -26.31 -8.38 8.87
N LEU A 122 -26.04 -9.31 7.94
CA LEU A 122 -25.91 -10.72 8.29
C LEU A 122 -24.58 -10.93 9.02
N PRO A 123 -24.55 -11.50 10.25
CA PRO A 123 -23.31 -11.82 10.93
C PRO A 123 -22.55 -12.92 10.18
N ASN A 124 -21.24 -13.00 10.39
CA ASN A 124 -20.43 -14.09 9.85
C ASN A 124 -20.81 -15.40 10.56
N LEU A 125 -21.17 -16.43 9.79
CA LEU A 125 -21.63 -17.72 10.29
C LEU A 125 -20.78 -18.89 9.75
N GLY A 126 -20.44 -19.82 10.65
CA GLY A 126 -19.98 -21.16 10.33
C GLY A 126 -21.11 -22.17 10.57
N LEU A 127 -21.12 -23.26 9.83
CA LEU A 127 -22.02 -24.39 10.06
C LEU A 127 -21.18 -25.66 10.04
N TYR A 128 -21.28 -26.47 11.08
CA TYR A 128 -20.53 -27.71 11.22
C TYR A 128 -21.46 -28.87 11.59
N ARG A 129 -21.35 -29.98 10.87
CA ARG A 129 -22.02 -31.25 11.21
C ARG A 129 -21.06 -32.14 12.00
N PHE A 130 -21.54 -32.66 13.12
CA PHE A 130 -20.80 -33.58 13.97
C PHE A 130 -21.64 -34.81 14.28
N GLU A 131 -20.99 -35.87 14.78
CA GLU A 131 -21.65 -37.09 15.22
C GLU A 131 -21.02 -37.58 16.51
N ARG A 132 -21.84 -37.94 17.49
CA ARG A 132 -21.39 -38.55 18.75
C ARG A 132 -22.30 -39.71 19.09
N GLU A 133 -21.72 -40.88 19.36
CA GLU A 133 -22.46 -42.08 19.76
C GLU A 133 -23.59 -42.46 18.77
N GLY A 134 -23.34 -42.27 17.47
CA GLY A 134 -24.33 -42.54 16.40
C GLY A 134 -25.44 -41.50 16.27
N LYS A 135 -25.34 -40.37 17.01
CA LYS A 135 -26.31 -39.27 16.95
C LYS A 135 -25.68 -38.07 16.22
N PRO A 136 -26.18 -37.70 15.03
CA PRO A 136 -25.71 -36.52 14.31
C PRO A 136 -26.23 -35.24 14.98
N PHE A 137 -25.47 -34.16 14.94
CA PHE A 137 -25.91 -32.85 15.42
C PHE A 137 -25.19 -31.74 14.65
N TRP A 138 -25.75 -30.53 14.68
CA TRP A 138 -25.27 -29.39 13.91
C TRP A 138 -24.91 -28.22 14.83
N VAL A 139 -23.87 -27.49 14.47
CA VAL A 139 -23.40 -26.32 15.21
C VAL A 139 -23.38 -25.12 14.28
N ILE A 140 -24.22 -24.14 14.56
CA ILE A 140 -24.15 -22.82 13.92
C ILE A 140 -23.22 -21.98 14.79
N LEU A 141 -22.05 -21.66 14.24
CA LEU A 141 -21.04 -20.84 14.89
C LEU A 141 -21.22 -19.38 14.46
N ILE A 142 -21.46 -18.50 15.41
CA ILE A 142 -21.63 -17.06 15.19
C ILE A 142 -20.33 -16.37 15.57
N TYR A 143 -19.66 -15.75 14.61
CA TYR A 143 -18.38 -15.11 14.85
C TYR A 143 -18.56 -13.80 15.63
N PRO A 144 -17.63 -13.45 16.54
CA PRO A 144 -17.69 -12.19 17.26
C PRO A 144 -17.57 -11.02 16.28
N SER A 145 -18.43 -10.02 16.48
CA SER A 145 -18.41 -8.80 15.70
C SER A 145 -17.64 -7.72 16.46
N TYR A 146 -16.37 -7.54 16.10
CA TYR A 146 -15.55 -6.45 16.62
C TYR A 146 -15.82 -5.11 15.91
N GLU A 147 -16.29 -5.15 14.66
CA GLU A 147 -16.40 -3.99 13.77
C GLU A 147 -17.77 -3.82 13.05
N GLN A 148 -18.72 -4.76 13.18
CA GLN A 148 -20.01 -4.62 12.46
C GLN A 148 -21.02 -3.75 13.24
N PRO A 149 -21.87 -2.96 12.54
CA PRO A 149 -23.01 -2.29 13.17
C PRO A 149 -24.02 -3.32 13.73
N HIS A 150 -24.84 -2.91 14.71
CA HIS A 150 -25.80 -3.79 15.38
C HIS A 150 -26.64 -4.59 14.39
N VAL A 151 -26.80 -5.87 14.67
CA VAL A 151 -27.58 -6.80 13.86
C VAL A 151 -29.06 -6.55 14.14
N MET A 152 -29.79 -6.08 13.14
CA MET A 152 -31.23 -5.76 13.23
C MET A 152 -32.07 -6.85 12.58
N LEU A 153 -33.28 -7.06 13.10
CA LEU A 153 -34.29 -7.87 12.43
C LEU A 153 -35.10 -7.02 11.46
N LYS A 154 -35.15 -7.41 10.18
CA LYS A 154 -35.89 -6.73 9.11
C LYS A 154 -37.40 -6.91 9.23
N ASP A 155 -37.86 -8.13 9.51
CA ASP A 155 -39.26 -8.52 9.56
C ASP A 155 -39.41 -9.89 10.26
N GLY A 156 -40.63 -10.36 10.57
CA GLY A 156 -40.89 -11.72 11.05
C GLY A 156 -42.06 -11.86 12.04
N PRO A 157 -42.62 -13.07 12.21
CA PRO A 157 -43.62 -13.36 13.24
C PRO A 157 -43.03 -13.20 14.65
N ASP A 158 -43.76 -12.55 15.55
CA ASP A 158 -43.39 -12.30 16.96
C ASP A 158 -42.11 -11.47 17.19
N VAL A 159 -41.72 -10.67 16.20
CA VAL A 159 -40.58 -9.73 16.28
C VAL A 159 -40.96 -8.32 15.87
N GLN A 160 -40.38 -7.34 16.56
CA GLN A 160 -40.55 -5.93 16.23
C GLN A 160 -39.67 -5.58 15.04
N LYS A 161 -40.28 -4.99 14.01
CA LYS A 161 -39.61 -4.59 12.78
C LYS A 161 -38.47 -3.60 13.07
N HIS A 162 -37.30 -3.84 12.48
CA HIS A 162 -36.08 -3.05 12.64
C HIS A 162 -35.58 -2.92 14.09
N ALA A 163 -35.94 -3.88 14.95
CA ALA A 163 -35.48 -3.88 16.33
C ALA A 163 -34.17 -4.65 16.50
N VAL A 164 -33.43 -4.26 17.55
CA VAL A 164 -32.23 -4.94 18.02
C VAL A 164 -32.62 -5.82 19.19
N TYR A 165 -32.26 -7.09 19.13
CA TYR A 165 -32.43 -8.04 20.22
C TYR A 165 -31.06 -8.36 20.83
N VAL A 166 -31.06 -8.63 22.14
CA VAL A 166 -29.90 -9.10 22.90
C VAL A 166 -30.30 -10.34 23.70
N ARG A 167 -29.35 -11.22 23.96
CA ARG A 167 -29.56 -12.41 24.76
C ARG A 167 -29.11 -12.11 26.19
N LYS A 168 -29.99 -12.39 27.16
CA LYS A 168 -29.70 -12.34 28.59
C LYS A 168 -29.86 -13.74 29.14
N VAL A 169 -28.73 -14.40 29.45
CA VAL A 169 -28.68 -15.81 29.85
C VAL A 169 -29.28 -16.68 28.73
N SER A 170 -30.46 -17.27 28.92
CA SER A 170 -31.11 -18.15 27.94
C SER A 170 -32.24 -17.48 27.14
N THR A 171 -32.52 -16.19 27.37
CA THR A 171 -33.68 -15.51 26.75
C THR A 171 -33.29 -14.35 25.83
N SER A 172 -33.93 -14.28 24.66
CA SER A 172 -33.78 -13.20 23.69
C SER A 172 -34.80 -12.09 23.95
N GLN A 173 -34.32 -10.90 24.28
CA GLN A 173 -35.13 -9.73 24.66
C GLN A 173 -34.79 -8.51 23.80
N LEU A 174 -35.69 -7.54 23.73
CA LEU A 174 -35.42 -6.26 23.05
C LEU A 174 -34.29 -5.53 23.77
N ALA A 175 -33.38 -4.92 23.00
CA ALA A 175 -32.30 -4.11 23.54
C ALA A 175 -32.84 -2.93 24.36
N GLY A 176 -32.36 -2.79 25.60
CA GLY A 176 -32.71 -1.67 26.46
C GLY A 176 -31.78 -0.47 26.26
N ALA A 177 -32.04 0.63 26.98
CA ALA A 177 -31.20 1.83 26.94
C ALA A 177 -29.74 1.55 27.32
N GLU A 178 -29.50 0.61 28.25
CA GLU A 178 -28.16 0.18 28.66
C GLU A 178 -27.41 -0.53 27.52
N ASP A 179 -28.12 -1.34 26.73
CA ASP A 179 -27.56 -2.04 25.57
C ASP A 179 -27.18 -1.03 24.48
N TYR A 180 -28.06 -0.08 24.16
CA TYR A 180 -27.75 1.01 23.22
C TYR A 180 -26.61 1.91 23.69
N ALA A 181 -26.47 2.16 25.00
CA ALA A 181 -25.34 2.88 25.55
C ALA A 181 -24.03 2.07 25.41
N ARG A 182 -24.06 0.74 25.64
CA ARG A 182 -22.90 -0.16 25.44
C ARG A 182 -22.46 -0.15 23.97
N PHE A 183 -23.41 -0.34 23.09
CA PHE A 183 -23.28 -0.25 21.63
C PHE A 183 -22.62 1.02 21.16
N LEU A 184 -23.12 2.18 21.61
CA LEU A 184 -22.55 3.47 21.28
C LEU A 184 -21.13 3.62 21.85
N ARG A 185 -20.87 3.17 23.09
CA ARG A 185 -19.53 3.18 23.67
C ARG A 185 -18.55 2.32 22.88
N LYS A 186 -18.98 1.17 22.36
CA LYS A 186 -18.15 0.27 21.53
C LYS A 186 -17.82 0.94 20.19
N ALA A 187 -18.82 1.53 19.52
CA ALA A 187 -18.63 2.27 18.28
C ALA A 187 -17.72 3.50 18.46
N VAL A 188 -17.94 4.27 19.53
CA VAL A 188 -17.11 5.43 19.89
C VAL A 188 -15.70 4.97 20.25
N ARG A 189 -15.52 3.90 21.03
CA ARG A 189 -14.19 3.36 21.34
C ARG A 189 -13.46 2.93 20.07
N GLY A 190 -14.10 2.17 19.18
CA GLY A 190 -13.49 1.79 17.90
C GLY A 190 -13.06 2.99 17.05
N ALA A 191 -13.80 4.11 17.11
CA ALA A 191 -13.43 5.35 16.42
C ALA A 191 -12.36 6.18 17.16
N VAL A 192 -12.36 6.15 18.49
CA VAL A 192 -11.53 7.00 19.37
C VAL A 192 -10.19 6.36 19.72
N GLU A 193 -10.10 5.04 19.83
CA GLU A 193 -8.88 4.31 20.20
C GLU A 193 -7.71 4.56 19.22
N PRO A 194 -7.92 4.66 17.89
CA PRO A 194 -6.89 5.11 16.95
C PRO A 194 -6.46 6.56 17.17
N LEU A 195 -7.37 7.43 17.64
CA LEU A 195 -7.10 8.85 17.93
C LEU A 195 -6.36 9.02 19.26
N GLU A 196 -6.75 8.29 20.30
CA GLU A 196 -6.09 8.28 21.60
C GLU A 196 -4.69 7.69 21.52
N SER A 197 -4.49 6.63 20.74
CA SER A 197 -3.17 6.06 20.46
C SER A 197 -2.26 7.09 19.77
N LYS A 198 -2.78 7.83 18.79
CA LYS A 198 -2.05 8.92 18.12
C LYS A 198 -1.77 10.10 19.05
N LEU A 199 -2.71 10.46 19.93
CA LEU A 199 -2.53 11.54 20.92
C LEU A 199 -1.50 11.16 22.00
N ALA A 200 -1.50 9.91 22.47
CA ALA A 200 -0.52 9.40 23.41
C ALA A 200 0.87 9.34 22.78
N ASP A 201 0.97 8.94 21.51
CA ASP A 201 2.24 8.94 20.77
C ASP A 201 2.73 10.38 20.52
N LEU A 202 1.84 11.31 20.18
CA LEU A 202 2.15 12.74 20.09
C LEU A 202 2.61 13.31 21.42
N LYS A 203 1.93 12.99 22.52
CA LYS A 203 2.29 13.46 23.86
C LYS A 203 3.65 12.92 24.31
N ARG A 204 3.93 11.64 24.08
CA ARG A 204 5.25 11.03 24.33
C ARG A 204 6.35 11.68 23.49
N ARG A 205 6.07 11.99 22.21
CA ARG A 205 7.02 12.71 21.35
C ARG A 205 7.26 14.14 21.85
N LEU A 206 6.23 14.82 22.34
CA LEU A 206 6.32 16.18 22.88
C LEU A 206 7.11 16.19 24.21
N GLU A 207 6.83 15.27 25.13
CA GLU A 207 7.59 15.08 26.36
C GLU A 207 9.05 14.66 26.09
N ALA A 208 9.29 13.83 25.06
CA ALA A 208 10.64 13.48 24.62
C ALA A 208 11.37 14.68 23.97
N LEU A 209 10.67 15.55 23.24
CA LEU A 209 11.21 16.78 22.67
C LEU A 209 11.53 17.82 23.75
N GLU A 210 10.67 18.01 24.73
CA GLU A 210 10.91 18.92 25.85
C GLU A 210 12.04 18.41 26.77
N GLY A 211 12.05 17.10 27.04
CA GLY A 211 13.12 16.42 27.77
C GLY A 211 14.46 16.55 27.04
N SER A 212 14.50 16.25 25.74
CA SER A 212 15.71 16.36 24.92
C SER A 212 16.17 17.81 24.76
N TRP A 213 15.26 18.79 24.66
CA TRP A 213 15.60 20.21 24.62
C TRP A 213 16.27 20.68 25.92
N SER A 214 15.73 20.31 27.08
CA SER A 214 16.31 20.64 28.39
C SER A 214 17.71 20.02 28.60
N ILE A 215 17.94 18.84 28.04
CA ILE A 215 19.22 18.13 28.07
C ILE A 215 20.20 18.74 27.05
N LEU A 216 19.73 19.13 25.86
CA LEU A 216 20.52 19.85 24.84
C LEU A 216 20.98 21.21 25.35
N GLN A 217 20.13 21.93 26.09
CA GLN A 217 20.47 23.22 26.68
C GLN A 217 21.56 23.08 27.75
N LYS A 218 21.48 22.04 28.59
CA LYS A 218 22.53 21.70 29.57
C LYS A 218 23.83 21.25 28.90
N LEU A 219 23.75 20.43 27.85
CA LEU A 219 24.91 19.96 27.09
C LEU A 219 25.56 21.06 26.25
N LEU A 220 24.80 22.03 25.74
CA LEU A 220 25.34 23.20 25.04
C LEU A 220 26.05 24.16 26.01
N MET A 221 25.52 24.35 27.22
CA MET A 221 26.24 25.09 28.27
C MET A 221 27.51 24.35 28.72
N GLN A 222 27.46 23.02 28.82
CA GLN A 222 28.60 22.21 29.23
C GLN A 222 29.68 22.12 28.14
N LYS A 223 29.29 21.94 26.87
CA LYS A 223 30.21 21.95 25.72
C LYS A 223 30.76 23.33 25.37
N GLY A 224 30.00 24.39 25.61
CA GLY A 224 30.51 25.77 25.53
C GLY A 224 31.61 26.05 26.56
N LEU A 225 31.59 25.35 27.69
CA LEU A 225 32.68 25.34 28.67
C LEU A 225 33.82 24.41 28.26
N GLU A 226 33.54 23.21 27.74
CA GLU A 226 34.57 22.22 27.37
C GLU A 226 35.34 22.58 26.08
N SER A 227 34.72 23.28 25.12
CA SER A 227 35.39 23.73 23.88
C SER A 227 36.35 24.89 24.12
N LEU A 228 36.36 25.50 25.31
CA LEU A 228 37.39 26.45 25.73
C LEU A 228 38.65 25.74 26.27
N PHE A 229 38.61 24.43 26.53
CA PHE A 229 39.66 23.75 27.31
C PHE A 229 40.27 22.46 26.72
N ALA A 230 39.85 21.94 25.56
CA ALA A 230 40.46 20.70 25.04
C ALA A 230 40.81 20.80 23.55
N GLY A 231 42.11 21.01 23.29
CA GLY A 231 42.75 20.73 22.03
C GLY A 231 43.19 19.25 21.93
N GLU A 232 43.48 18.87 20.69
CA GLU A 232 44.12 17.62 20.21
C GLU A 232 43.23 16.40 19.93
N ALA A 233 43.47 15.83 18.74
CA ALA A 233 42.86 14.64 18.18
C ALA A 233 43.93 13.55 17.94
N PRO A 234 43.61 12.27 18.18
CA PRO A 234 44.24 11.16 17.44
C PRO A 234 43.24 10.01 17.16
N SER A 235 43.52 8.93 16.44
CA SER A 235 44.25 8.65 15.19
C SER A 235 43.71 7.29 14.68
N SER A 236 43.82 7.04 13.39
CA SER A 236 43.01 6.10 12.59
C SER A 236 43.58 4.67 12.44
N ALA A 237 43.94 3.95 13.51
CA ALA A 237 44.67 2.68 13.39
C ALA A 237 43.99 1.40 13.97
N GLU A 238 42.83 1.47 14.62
CA GLU A 238 42.17 0.27 15.20
C GLU A 238 40.92 -0.19 14.44
N ILE A 239 40.66 0.41 13.26
CA ILE A 239 39.56 0.06 12.36
C ILE A 239 40.01 -1.06 11.41
N GLN A 240 40.20 -2.29 11.89
CA GLN A 240 40.28 -3.44 10.97
C GLN A 240 40.07 -4.84 11.58
N GLY A 241 39.92 -4.98 12.90
CA GLY A 241 39.83 -6.31 13.54
C GLY A 241 38.44 -6.85 13.91
N GLY A 242 37.37 -6.06 13.84
CA GLY A 242 36.10 -6.37 14.52
C GLY A 242 34.91 -6.84 13.67
N LEU A 243 35.08 -7.00 12.35
CA LEU A 243 33.97 -7.16 11.40
C LEU A 243 33.40 -8.59 11.26
N SER A 244 33.64 -9.50 12.19
CA SER A 244 33.16 -10.89 12.06
C SER A 244 32.40 -11.47 13.25
N HIS A 245 32.07 -10.69 14.28
CA HIS A 245 31.40 -11.26 15.47
C HIS A 245 30.44 -10.29 16.19
N LEU A 246 29.42 -9.75 15.51
CA LEU A 246 28.30 -9.09 16.23
C LEU A 246 26.96 -9.41 15.54
N ALA A 247 26.60 -10.70 15.57
CA ALA A 247 25.19 -11.03 15.75
C ALA A 247 24.76 -10.41 17.08
N LEU A 248 23.67 -9.62 17.05
CA LEU A 248 23.01 -9.07 18.23
C LEU A 248 22.77 -10.18 19.25
N SER A 249 23.67 -10.32 20.23
CA SER A 249 23.48 -11.23 21.35
C SER A 249 22.43 -10.61 22.28
N PRO A 250 21.40 -11.35 22.73
CA PRO A 250 20.35 -10.84 23.63
C PRO A 250 20.84 -10.72 25.09
N GLY A 251 22.03 -10.13 25.29
CA GLY A 251 22.66 -9.98 26.61
C GLY A 251 23.68 -8.84 26.71
N GLY A 252 23.74 -7.93 25.74
CA GLY A 252 24.64 -6.78 25.79
C GLY A 252 24.25 -5.80 26.90
N SER A 253 25.26 -5.27 27.61
CA SER A 253 25.08 -4.28 28.65
C SER A 253 24.47 -2.98 28.10
N LEU A 254 23.77 -2.20 28.94
CA LEU A 254 23.22 -0.89 28.56
C LEU A 254 24.30 0.04 28.01
N GLU A 255 25.55 -0.09 28.46
CA GLU A 255 26.69 0.66 27.95
C GLU A 255 27.05 0.25 26.52
N GLU A 256 27.03 -1.04 26.18
CA GLU A 256 27.27 -1.52 24.82
C GLU A 256 26.15 -1.12 23.85
N VAL A 257 24.89 -1.10 24.33
CA VAL A 257 23.74 -0.60 23.57
C VAL A 257 23.79 0.92 23.41
N ALA A 258 24.17 1.66 24.45
CA ALA A 258 24.33 3.12 24.37
C ALA A 258 25.54 3.52 23.51
N ARG A 259 26.62 2.72 23.54
CA ARG A 259 27.80 2.89 22.70
C ARG A 259 27.49 2.54 21.25
N SER A 260 26.71 1.50 20.98
CA SER A 260 26.22 1.19 19.64
C SER A 260 25.31 2.30 19.12
N MET A 261 24.33 2.77 19.89
CA MET A 261 23.47 3.90 19.51
C MET A 261 24.26 5.21 19.27
N ARG A 262 25.33 5.48 20.05
CA ARG A 262 26.23 6.62 19.81
C ARG A 262 27.08 6.45 18.55
N LEU A 263 27.56 5.23 18.28
CA LEU A 263 28.37 4.90 17.09
C LEU A 263 27.52 4.92 15.81
N PHE A 264 26.23 4.59 15.90
CA PHE A 264 25.37 4.42 14.72
C PHE A 264 24.67 5.68 14.22
N LYS A 265 24.63 6.81 14.96
CA LYS A 265 24.00 8.10 14.58
C LYS A 265 23.06 7.96 13.37
N MET A 266 21.94 7.26 13.51
CA MET A 266 21.07 7.01 12.35
C MET A 266 20.40 8.32 11.97
N ASP A 267 20.51 8.71 10.71
CA ASP A 267 19.90 9.93 10.21
C ASP A 267 18.37 9.75 10.23
N PRO A 268 17.59 10.63 10.90
CA PRO A 268 16.14 10.45 11.02
C PRO A 268 15.43 10.44 9.66
N VAL A 269 16.01 11.10 8.65
CA VAL A 269 15.50 11.08 7.27
C VAL A 269 15.72 9.71 6.63
N GLU A 270 16.88 9.09 6.87
CA GLU A 270 17.19 7.74 6.38
C GLU A 270 16.20 6.72 6.96
N GLU A 271 15.99 6.74 8.28
CA GLU A 271 15.05 5.82 8.94
C GLU A 271 13.62 6.00 8.43
N ALA A 272 13.15 7.26 8.31
CA ALA A 272 11.81 7.55 7.83
C ALA A 272 11.60 7.06 6.38
N LEU A 273 12.56 7.33 5.50
CA LEU A 273 12.53 6.93 4.09
C LEU A 273 12.46 5.40 3.94
N PHE A 274 13.36 4.67 4.60
CA PHE A 274 13.37 3.20 4.49
C PHE A 274 12.14 2.56 5.14
N ARG A 275 11.61 3.15 6.22
CA ARG A 275 10.35 2.71 6.84
C ARG A 275 9.16 2.89 5.90
N GLU A 276 9.07 4.00 5.19
CA GLU A 276 7.99 4.22 4.22
C GLU A 276 8.09 3.27 3.02
N VAL A 277 9.30 3.07 2.49
CA VAL A 277 9.53 2.07 1.44
C VAL A 277 9.18 0.66 1.92
N ALA A 278 9.55 0.28 3.15
CA ALA A 278 9.21 -1.03 3.70
C ALA A 278 7.69 -1.23 3.83
N ARG A 279 6.97 -0.23 4.39
CA ARG A 279 5.50 -0.26 4.49
C ARG A 279 4.81 -0.34 3.14
N LEU A 280 5.30 0.43 2.16
CA LEU A 280 4.79 0.37 0.80
C LEU A 280 4.98 -1.03 0.21
N ARG A 281 6.18 -1.61 0.34
CA ARG A 281 6.45 -2.98 -0.14
C ARG A 281 5.55 -4.02 0.52
N GLU A 282 5.33 -3.93 1.83
CA GLU A 282 4.41 -4.79 2.57
C GLU A 282 2.97 -4.66 2.05
N GLY A 283 2.50 -3.42 1.83
CA GLY A 283 1.20 -3.17 1.20
C GLY A 283 1.08 -3.80 -0.19
N LEU A 284 2.13 -3.69 -1.02
CA LEU A 284 2.17 -4.29 -2.36
C LEU A 284 2.21 -5.83 -2.33
N THR A 285 2.77 -6.44 -1.28
CA THR A 285 2.76 -7.91 -1.13
C THR A 285 1.36 -8.47 -0.89
N ASN A 286 0.46 -7.69 -0.29
CA ASN A 286 -0.93 -8.07 -0.02
C ASN A 286 -1.87 -7.96 -1.23
N LEU A 287 -1.39 -7.38 -2.35
CA LEU A 287 -2.17 -7.31 -3.59
C LEU A 287 -2.27 -8.68 -4.27
N PRO A 288 -3.30 -8.93 -5.09
CA PRO A 288 -3.37 -10.15 -5.87
C PRO A 288 -2.17 -10.29 -6.82
N TRP A 289 -1.63 -11.50 -6.93
CA TRP A 289 -0.57 -11.85 -7.89
C TRP A 289 -1.11 -12.31 -9.24
N HIS A 290 -2.41 -12.54 -9.34
CA HIS A 290 -3.11 -12.88 -10.57
C HIS A 290 -4.36 -12.00 -10.69
N LEU A 291 -4.60 -11.44 -11.87
CA LEU A 291 -5.74 -10.56 -12.16
C LEU A 291 -6.60 -11.22 -13.22
N SER A 292 -7.92 -11.20 -13.04
CA SER A 292 -8.88 -11.92 -13.89
C SER A 292 -9.04 -11.29 -15.29
N GLY A 293 -8.46 -10.11 -15.50
CA GLY A 293 -8.57 -9.35 -16.75
C GLY A 293 -9.79 -8.43 -16.79
N ASP A 294 -10.61 -8.40 -15.73
CA ASP A 294 -11.72 -7.45 -15.59
C ASP A 294 -11.20 -6.01 -15.41
N PRO A 295 -11.56 -5.05 -16.29
CA PRO A 295 -11.13 -3.66 -16.16
C PRO A 295 -11.54 -3.01 -14.83
N GLY A 296 -12.65 -3.44 -14.21
CA GLY A 296 -13.11 -2.95 -12.92
C GLY A 296 -12.14 -3.31 -11.78
N GLU A 297 -11.81 -4.60 -11.67
CA GLU A 297 -10.81 -5.13 -10.73
C GLU A 297 -9.47 -4.39 -10.87
N TRP A 298 -8.98 -4.23 -12.09
CA TRP A 298 -7.71 -3.56 -12.36
C TRP A 298 -7.67 -2.11 -11.89
N TRP A 299 -8.77 -1.39 -12.12
CA TRP A 299 -8.86 0.00 -11.69
C TRP A 299 -8.89 0.13 -10.15
N GLN A 300 -9.54 -0.81 -9.46
CA GLN A 300 -9.53 -0.84 -8.00
C GLN A 300 -8.13 -1.12 -7.46
N VAL A 301 -7.42 -2.10 -8.03
CA VAL A 301 -6.04 -2.41 -7.63
C VAL A 301 -5.10 -1.23 -7.93
N LEU A 302 -5.22 -0.59 -9.10
CA LEU A 302 -4.39 0.56 -9.44
C LEU A 302 -4.63 1.73 -8.46
N LYS A 303 -5.88 2.06 -8.14
CA LYS A 303 -6.22 3.07 -7.13
C LYS A 303 -5.64 2.73 -5.76
N GLN A 304 -5.74 1.48 -5.34
CA GLN A 304 -5.15 1.03 -4.08
C GLN A 304 -3.63 1.22 -4.08
N VAL A 305 -2.96 0.90 -5.19
CA VAL A 305 -1.52 1.14 -5.37
C VAL A 305 -1.20 2.63 -5.30
N GLU A 306 -1.98 3.48 -5.96
CA GLU A 306 -1.83 4.94 -5.93
C GLU A 306 -1.95 5.47 -4.49
N GLU A 307 -2.98 5.05 -3.76
CA GLU A 307 -3.24 5.43 -2.36
C GLU A 307 -2.09 5.01 -1.43
N LEU A 308 -1.61 3.76 -1.55
CA LEU A 308 -0.46 3.27 -0.78
C LEU A 308 0.82 4.05 -1.09
N THR A 309 0.96 4.58 -2.32
CA THR A 309 2.16 5.28 -2.77
C THR A 309 2.20 6.75 -2.33
N GLN A 310 1.04 7.37 -2.06
CA GLN A 310 0.99 8.81 -1.75
C GLN A 310 1.88 9.25 -0.58
N PRO A 311 1.98 8.53 0.57
CA PRO A 311 2.84 8.92 1.68
C PRO A 311 4.30 9.07 1.24
N LEU A 312 4.82 8.10 0.48
CA LEU A 312 6.18 8.13 -0.05
C LEU A 312 6.38 9.33 -0.99
N LEU A 313 5.43 9.59 -1.90
CA LEU A 313 5.55 10.74 -2.81
C LEU A 313 5.53 12.07 -2.07
N ARG A 314 4.66 12.23 -1.06
CA ARG A 314 4.65 13.43 -0.22
C ARG A 314 5.97 13.57 0.55
N GLY A 315 6.48 12.49 1.14
CA GLY A 315 7.76 12.48 1.84
C GLY A 315 8.93 12.87 0.94
N LEU A 316 8.99 12.32 -0.28
CA LEU A 316 9.99 12.69 -1.29
C LEU A 316 9.86 14.15 -1.74
N GLY A 317 8.62 14.65 -1.88
CA GLY A 317 8.33 16.04 -2.20
C GLY A 317 8.80 17.02 -1.13
N GLU A 318 8.57 16.72 0.15
CA GLU A 318 9.07 17.52 1.27
C GLU A 318 10.61 17.44 1.37
N LEU A 319 11.17 16.24 1.16
CA LEU A 319 12.60 16.02 1.22
C LEU A 319 13.35 16.87 0.19
N ILE A 320 12.91 16.89 -1.08
CA ILE A 320 13.63 17.61 -2.14
C ILE A 320 13.53 19.14 -1.99
N VAL A 321 12.44 19.63 -1.39
CA VAL A 321 12.26 21.03 -1.02
C VAL A 321 13.25 21.42 0.09
N ALA A 322 13.40 20.56 1.10
CA ALA A 322 14.24 20.81 2.26
C ALA A 322 15.75 20.56 2.02
N ASP A 323 16.09 19.53 1.23
CA ASP A 323 17.46 19.10 0.97
C ASP A 323 18.17 19.99 -0.04
N ARG A 324 18.66 21.14 0.43
CA ARG A 324 19.31 22.13 -0.43
C ARG A 324 20.70 21.72 -0.93
N GLU A 325 21.35 20.81 -0.22
CA GLU A 325 22.73 20.39 -0.45
C GLU A 325 22.80 19.02 -1.15
N ASP A 326 21.67 18.48 -1.59
CA ASP A 326 21.59 17.18 -2.25
C ASP A 326 22.15 16.01 -1.41
N LYS A 327 22.18 16.15 -0.09
CA LYS A 327 22.80 15.21 0.85
C LYS A 327 22.14 13.83 0.80
N TYR A 328 20.83 13.78 0.56
CA TYR A 328 20.04 12.55 0.65
C TYR A 328 19.86 11.81 -0.68
N ALA A 329 20.39 12.33 -1.79
CA ALA A 329 20.18 11.74 -3.13
C ALA A 329 20.58 10.25 -3.20
N LEU A 330 21.71 9.86 -2.60
CA LEU A 330 22.17 8.47 -2.58
C LEU A 330 21.29 7.56 -1.72
N LEU A 331 20.76 8.08 -0.61
CA LEU A 331 19.85 7.34 0.27
C LEU A 331 18.51 7.10 -0.44
N VAL A 332 18.01 8.12 -1.14
CA VAL A 332 16.82 8.01 -2.01
C VAL A 332 17.05 6.98 -3.10
N GLN A 333 18.21 6.97 -3.76
CA GLN A 333 18.54 5.95 -4.76
C GLN A 333 18.41 4.54 -4.18
N ARG A 334 19.07 4.25 -3.06
CA ARG A 334 19.02 2.92 -2.41
C ARG A 334 17.61 2.53 -2.00
N ALA A 335 16.82 3.49 -1.51
CA ALA A 335 15.43 3.26 -1.13
C ALA A 335 14.57 2.88 -2.34
N LEU A 336 14.74 3.57 -3.48
CA LEU A 336 14.03 3.25 -4.73
C LEU A 336 14.49 1.93 -5.36
N GLU A 337 15.78 1.60 -5.29
CA GLU A 337 16.30 0.29 -5.71
C GLU A 337 15.67 -0.84 -4.89
N SER A 338 15.48 -0.62 -3.57
CA SER A 338 14.75 -1.56 -2.74
C SER A 338 13.28 -1.66 -3.12
N LEU A 339 12.64 -0.56 -3.52
CA LEU A 339 11.24 -0.56 -3.98
C LEU A 339 11.08 -1.34 -5.28
N GLY A 340 12.04 -1.26 -6.21
CA GLY A 340 12.02 -2.03 -7.47
C GLY A 340 11.95 -3.54 -7.28
N ARG A 341 12.40 -4.05 -6.12
CA ARG A 341 12.29 -5.49 -5.77
C ARG A 341 10.86 -5.93 -5.40
N ALA A 342 9.89 -5.01 -5.29
CA ALA A 342 8.49 -5.34 -5.00
C ALA A 342 7.86 -6.22 -6.10
N ALA A 343 8.36 -6.15 -7.33
CA ALA A 343 7.88 -6.96 -8.44
C ALA A 343 8.37 -8.41 -8.42
N ILE A 344 9.31 -8.75 -7.53
CA ILE A 344 9.79 -10.12 -7.38
C ILE A 344 8.77 -10.89 -6.53
N PRO A 345 8.11 -11.93 -7.06
CA PRO A 345 7.16 -12.72 -6.31
C PRO A 345 7.83 -13.41 -5.12
N PRO A 346 7.22 -13.39 -3.93
CA PRO A 346 7.68 -14.17 -2.78
C PRO A 346 7.75 -15.67 -3.10
N TYR A 347 8.60 -16.41 -2.40
CA TYR A 347 8.80 -17.85 -2.64
C TYR A 347 7.54 -18.71 -2.50
N PHE A 348 6.55 -18.25 -1.72
CA PHE A 348 5.27 -18.93 -1.54
C PHE A 348 4.26 -18.68 -2.68
N VAL A 349 4.53 -17.74 -3.58
CA VAL A 349 3.68 -17.44 -4.74
C VAL A 349 4.15 -18.28 -5.94
N THR A 350 3.34 -19.25 -6.33
CA THR A 350 3.67 -20.21 -7.40
C THR A 350 3.16 -19.80 -8.79
N SER A 351 2.18 -18.89 -8.85
CA SER A 351 1.61 -18.37 -10.10
C SER A 351 1.33 -16.87 -10.01
N TRP A 352 1.63 -16.13 -11.06
CA TRP A 352 1.35 -14.70 -11.16
C TRP A 352 1.18 -14.26 -12.62
N SER A 353 0.67 -13.03 -12.85
CA SER A 353 0.60 -12.41 -14.17
C SER A 353 1.63 -11.29 -14.33
N SER A 354 2.14 -11.06 -15.54
CA SER A 354 3.06 -9.94 -15.84
C SER A 354 2.44 -8.57 -15.53
N SER A 355 1.12 -8.49 -15.60
CA SER A 355 0.36 -7.32 -15.19
C SER A 355 0.43 -7.06 -13.69
N ALA A 356 0.38 -8.11 -12.87
CA ALA A 356 0.54 -7.98 -11.42
C ALA A 356 1.98 -7.58 -11.05
N GLU A 357 3.00 -8.00 -11.82
CA GLU A 357 4.37 -7.50 -11.71
C GLU A 357 4.45 -6.01 -12.07
N ALA A 358 3.84 -5.61 -13.19
CA ALA A 358 3.79 -4.22 -13.64
C ALA A 358 3.14 -3.29 -12.61
N LEU A 359 1.98 -3.67 -12.04
CA LEU A 359 1.32 -2.87 -11.00
C LEU A 359 2.20 -2.69 -9.75
N ARG A 360 3.06 -3.65 -9.41
CA ARG A 360 4.02 -3.53 -8.30
C ARG A 360 5.22 -2.64 -8.61
N LEU A 361 5.53 -2.47 -9.90
CA LEU A 361 6.52 -1.49 -10.37
C LEU A 361 5.93 -0.08 -10.53
N TYR A 362 4.60 0.06 -10.50
CA TYR A 362 3.95 1.35 -10.66
C TYR A 362 4.35 2.40 -9.61
N PRO A 363 4.51 2.08 -8.32
CA PRO A 363 4.99 3.05 -7.34
C PRO A 363 6.40 3.57 -7.63
N LEU A 364 7.26 2.71 -8.19
CA LEU A 364 8.58 3.14 -8.64
C LEU A 364 8.46 4.07 -9.85
N LEU A 365 7.56 3.78 -10.80
CA LEU A 365 7.30 4.64 -11.96
C LEU A 365 6.85 6.04 -11.49
N LEU A 366 5.89 6.09 -10.57
CA LEU A 366 5.41 7.33 -9.97
C LEU A 366 6.53 8.08 -9.24
N SER A 367 7.33 7.39 -8.45
CA SER A 367 8.44 7.99 -7.69
C SER A 367 9.49 8.59 -8.61
N VAL A 368 9.84 7.91 -9.70
CA VAL A 368 10.81 8.37 -10.70
C VAL A 368 10.30 9.62 -11.44
N HIS A 369 9.02 9.63 -11.84
CA HIS A 369 8.43 10.78 -12.53
C HIS A 369 8.32 11.97 -11.57
N HIS A 370 7.81 11.74 -10.36
CA HIS A 370 7.67 12.75 -9.32
C HIS A 370 9.02 13.38 -8.93
N LEU A 371 10.01 12.55 -8.59
CA LEU A 371 11.34 13.04 -8.21
C LEU A 371 12.07 13.71 -9.37
N GLY A 372 12.04 13.13 -10.57
CA GLY A 372 12.73 13.74 -11.71
C GLY A 372 12.18 15.12 -12.07
N MET A 373 10.86 15.28 -12.03
CA MET A 373 10.22 16.57 -12.25
C MET A 373 10.58 17.58 -11.14
N LEU A 374 10.43 17.19 -9.87
CA LEU A 374 10.80 18.08 -8.77
C LEU A 374 12.29 18.44 -8.77
N ALA A 375 13.16 17.48 -9.06
CA ALA A 375 14.60 17.70 -9.11
C ALA A 375 14.97 18.70 -10.20
N HIS A 376 14.32 18.62 -11.36
CA HIS A 376 14.50 19.59 -12.43
C HIS A 376 14.07 20.99 -11.99
N PHE A 377 12.84 21.15 -11.48
CA PHE A 377 12.31 22.47 -11.14
C PHE A 377 12.97 23.10 -9.90
N HIS A 378 13.43 22.30 -8.94
CA HIS A 378 14.23 22.76 -7.79
C HIS A 378 15.73 22.85 -8.08
N ARG A 379 16.18 22.51 -9.29
CA ARG A 379 17.58 22.57 -9.74
C ARG A 379 18.52 21.66 -8.92
N ARG A 380 18.05 20.46 -8.59
CA ARG A 380 18.73 19.44 -7.77
C ARG A 380 19.48 18.46 -8.67
N ALA A 381 20.72 18.78 -9.01
CA ALA A 381 21.50 18.02 -9.97
C ALA A 381 21.77 16.58 -9.51
N ALA A 382 22.09 16.37 -8.23
CA ALA A 382 22.39 15.01 -7.74
C ALA A 382 21.15 14.11 -7.78
N TYR A 383 19.95 14.67 -7.57
CA TYR A 383 18.71 13.91 -7.70
C TYR A 383 18.41 13.52 -9.15
N LEU A 384 18.65 14.39 -10.12
CA LEU A 384 18.55 14.02 -11.54
C LEU A 384 19.58 12.93 -11.92
N LYS A 385 20.79 13.04 -11.38
CA LYS A 385 21.83 12.00 -11.54
C LYS A 385 21.39 10.67 -10.95
N LEU A 386 20.76 10.70 -9.77
CA LEU A 386 20.14 9.52 -9.14
C LEU A 386 19.20 8.80 -10.10
N ILE A 387 18.35 9.53 -10.83
CA ILE A 387 17.36 8.94 -11.74
C ILE A 387 18.04 8.32 -12.96
N LEU A 388 19.10 8.95 -13.45
CA LEU A 388 19.94 8.42 -14.54
C LEU A 388 20.64 7.12 -14.13
N ASP A 389 21.20 7.08 -12.92
CA ASP A 389 22.01 5.97 -12.42
C ASP A 389 21.16 4.85 -11.78
N LEU A 390 19.85 5.08 -11.60
CA LEU A 390 18.94 4.13 -10.96
C LEU A 390 18.81 2.85 -11.81
N ALA A 391 19.26 1.74 -11.23
CA ALA A 391 19.15 0.43 -11.82
C ALA A 391 18.80 -0.61 -10.76
N PHE A 392 18.01 -1.61 -11.13
CA PHE A 392 17.70 -2.71 -10.21
C PHE A 392 17.69 -4.05 -10.94
N GLN A 393 17.89 -5.11 -10.16
CA GLN A 393 17.82 -6.47 -10.67
C GLN A 393 16.35 -6.88 -10.84
N THR A 394 16.01 -7.29 -12.05
CA THR A 394 14.73 -7.95 -12.32
C THR A 394 14.90 -9.45 -12.13
N ARG A 395 13.80 -10.20 -12.04
CA ARG A 395 13.88 -11.67 -11.95
C ARG A 395 14.52 -12.30 -13.19
N VAL A 396 14.26 -11.71 -14.37
CA VAL A 396 14.63 -12.29 -15.67
C VAL A 396 16.12 -12.05 -15.99
N GLU A 397 16.69 -10.97 -15.49
CA GLU A 397 18.05 -10.54 -15.84
C GLU A 397 18.93 -10.48 -14.58
N GLN A 398 20.06 -11.20 -14.59
CA GLN A 398 21.05 -11.17 -13.50
C GLN A 398 21.75 -9.81 -13.40
N ASN A 399 21.84 -9.08 -14.50
CA ASN A 399 22.45 -7.76 -14.55
C ASN A 399 21.41 -6.68 -14.20
N PRO A 400 21.79 -5.66 -13.39
CA PRO A 400 20.94 -4.51 -13.13
C PRO A 400 20.55 -3.82 -14.44
N ARG A 401 19.27 -3.53 -14.59
CA ARG A 401 18.75 -2.79 -15.74
C ARG A 401 18.45 -1.36 -15.33
N ASN A 402 18.87 -0.40 -16.15
CA ASN A 402 18.52 1.00 -15.94
C ASN A 402 17.02 1.19 -15.98
N VAL A 403 16.51 1.97 -15.04
CA VAL A 403 15.08 2.22 -14.89
C VAL A 403 14.50 2.93 -16.11
N LEU A 404 15.19 3.93 -16.65
CA LEU A 404 14.78 4.61 -17.87
C LEU A 404 15.46 3.99 -19.11
N PRO A 405 14.73 3.82 -20.23
CA PRO A 405 13.28 3.99 -20.40
C PRO A 405 12.46 2.74 -19.99
N TRP A 406 13.13 1.65 -19.62
CA TRP A 406 12.56 0.32 -19.52
C TRP A 406 11.32 0.23 -18.61
N LEU A 407 11.33 0.88 -17.46
CA LEU A 407 10.26 0.80 -16.46
C LEU A 407 8.90 1.23 -17.04
N ARG A 408 8.90 2.34 -17.79
CA ARG A 408 7.69 2.84 -18.43
C ARG A 408 7.21 1.93 -19.55
N ASP A 409 8.13 1.45 -20.40
CA ASP A 409 7.84 0.53 -21.51
C ASP A 409 7.27 -0.81 -20.98
N TYR A 410 7.89 -1.37 -19.94
CA TYR A 410 7.43 -2.59 -19.28
C TYR A 410 6.05 -2.39 -18.65
N PHE A 411 5.85 -1.32 -17.89
CA PHE A 411 4.57 -1.02 -17.27
C PHE A 411 3.47 -0.86 -18.32
N TYR A 412 3.73 -0.04 -19.34
CA TYR A 412 2.74 0.26 -20.38
C TYR A 412 2.40 -0.97 -21.21
N THR A 413 3.37 -1.80 -21.60
CA THR A 413 3.13 -3.02 -22.39
C THR A 413 2.14 -3.97 -21.71
N HIS A 414 2.19 -4.07 -20.37
CA HIS A 414 1.35 -4.99 -19.59
C HIS A 414 0.08 -4.34 -19.02
N THR A 415 -0.14 -3.05 -19.28
CA THR A 415 -1.29 -2.26 -18.83
C THR A 415 -1.97 -1.49 -19.98
N TYR A 416 -1.46 -1.60 -21.20
CA TYR A 416 -1.85 -0.78 -22.36
C TYR A 416 -3.36 -0.81 -22.63
N ALA A 417 -3.94 -2.00 -22.71
CA ALA A 417 -5.37 -2.17 -23.01
C ALA A 417 -6.26 -1.47 -21.98
N PHE A 418 -5.82 -1.44 -20.72
CA PHE A 418 -6.53 -0.78 -19.63
C PHE A 418 -6.51 0.75 -19.80
N PHE A 419 -5.34 1.32 -20.06
CA PHE A 419 -5.22 2.77 -20.24
C PHE A 419 -5.88 3.26 -21.55
N GLU A 420 -5.77 2.52 -22.66
CA GLU A 420 -6.45 2.86 -23.91
C GLU A 420 -7.97 2.88 -23.72
N ALA A 421 -8.55 1.94 -22.98
CA ALA A 421 -9.99 1.94 -22.69
C ALA A 421 -10.43 3.17 -21.89
N LYS A 422 -9.63 3.59 -20.90
CA LYS A 422 -9.98 4.71 -20.02
C LYS A 422 -9.77 6.08 -20.66
N TYR A 423 -8.67 6.24 -21.41
CA TYR A 423 -8.28 7.52 -22.02
C TYR A 423 -8.24 7.39 -23.54
N ALA A 424 -9.27 6.81 -24.13
CA ALA A 424 -9.37 6.52 -25.57
C ALA A 424 -9.21 7.75 -26.48
N SER A 425 -9.50 8.96 -25.97
CA SER A 425 -9.33 10.22 -26.68
C SER A 425 -7.90 10.77 -26.65
N TRP A 426 -6.98 10.13 -25.93
CA TRP A 426 -5.61 10.60 -25.74
C TRP A 426 -4.61 9.67 -26.41
N CYS A 427 -3.59 10.27 -27.02
CA CYS A 427 -2.56 9.55 -27.75
C CYS A 427 -1.53 8.83 -26.87
N ASP A 428 -1.27 9.39 -25.69
CA ASP A 428 -0.51 8.72 -24.63
C ASP A 428 -1.40 8.61 -23.38
N PRO A 429 -2.28 7.60 -23.31
CA PRO A 429 -3.14 7.32 -22.17
C PRO A 429 -2.41 7.25 -20.82
N LEU A 430 -1.21 6.65 -20.79
CA LEU A 430 -0.42 6.54 -19.57
C LEU A 430 0.13 7.91 -19.16
N GLY A 431 0.74 8.65 -20.08
CA GLY A 431 1.22 10.00 -19.79
C GLY A 431 0.09 10.94 -19.35
N TRP A 432 -1.10 10.82 -19.95
CA TRP A 432 -2.28 11.58 -19.51
C TRP A 432 -2.73 11.18 -18.11
N HIS A 433 -2.68 9.91 -17.76
CA HIS A 433 -3.00 9.45 -16.41
C HIS A 433 -2.00 9.97 -15.37
N LEU A 434 -0.70 9.86 -15.65
CA LEU A 434 0.37 10.36 -14.79
C LEU A 434 0.24 11.87 -14.57
N TYR A 435 -0.07 12.63 -15.62
CA TYR A 435 -0.40 14.05 -15.50
C TYR A 435 -1.55 14.29 -14.51
N ASN A 436 -2.68 13.58 -14.65
CA ASN A 436 -3.81 13.80 -13.76
C ASN A 436 -3.46 13.51 -12.29
N LEU A 437 -2.77 12.41 -12.00
CA LEU A 437 -2.41 12.04 -10.64
C LEU A 437 -1.38 13.03 -10.03
N LEU A 438 -0.33 13.35 -10.79
CA LEU A 438 0.80 14.13 -10.29
C LEU A 438 0.54 15.64 -10.30
N PHE A 439 -0.32 16.16 -11.20
CA PHE A 439 -0.51 17.59 -11.42
C PHE A 439 -1.95 18.11 -11.26
N VAL A 440 -2.98 17.26 -11.28
CA VAL A 440 -4.38 17.70 -11.24
C VAL A 440 -5.04 17.34 -9.91
N ASP A 441 -5.15 16.05 -9.60
CA ASP A 441 -5.77 15.55 -8.36
C ASP A 441 -5.23 14.13 -8.08
N PRO A 442 -4.50 13.91 -6.97
CA PRO A 442 -4.26 14.81 -5.83
C PRO A 442 -3.14 15.84 -6.02
N ALA A 443 -2.60 15.98 -7.23
CA ALA A 443 -1.62 17.03 -7.58
C ALA A 443 -0.29 16.94 -6.78
N LEU A 444 0.15 15.71 -6.48
CA LEU A 444 1.27 15.43 -5.58
C LEU A 444 2.58 16.13 -5.98
N THR A 445 2.88 16.23 -7.29
CA THR A 445 4.05 16.96 -7.77
C THR A 445 3.78 18.46 -7.79
N TRP A 446 2.62 18.88 -8.28
CA TRP A 446 2.27 20.29 -8.44
C TRP A 446 2.38 21.09 -7.15
N ILE A 447 1.90 20.54 -6.03
CA ILE A 447 1.92 21.26 -4.74
C ILE A 447 3.34 21.53 -4.21
N HIS A 448 4.31 20.68 -4.55
CA HIS A 448 5.71 20.78 -4.11
C HIS A 448 6.59 21.54 -5.12
N LEU A 449 6.05 22.04 -6.23
CA LEU A 449 6.81 22.86 -7.17
C LEU A 449 7.18 24.22 -6.54
N PRO A 450 8.32 24.82 -6.96
CA PRO A 450 8.64 26.19 -6.58
C PRO A 450 7.47 27.15 -6.90
N PRO A 451 7.13 28.09 -6.01
CA PRO A 451 6.05 29.06 -6.25
C PRO A 451 6.19 29.80 -7.59
N ALA A 452 7.40 30.24 -7.93
CA ALA A 452 7.69 30.93 -9.18
C ALA A 452 7.32 30.09 -10.42
N VAL A 453 7.60 28.78 -10.41
CA VAL A 453 7.25 27.88 -11.53
C VAL A 453 5.73 27.79 -11.68
N ARG A 454 4.98 27.74 -10.57
CA ARG A 454 3.51 27.70 -10.61
C ARG A 454 2.91 29.02 -11.10
N GLU A 455 3.52 30.14 -10.76
CA GLU A 455 3.11 31.47 -11.24
C GLU A 455 3.41 31.63 -12.74
N GLU A 456 4.58 31.22 -13.19
CA GLU A 456 4.99 31.24 -14.60
C GLU A 456 4.13 30.30 -15.47
N ALA A 457 3.66 29.18 -14.90
CA ALA A 457 2.81 28.23 -15.59
C ALA A 457 1.56 28.88 -16.20
N ALA A 458 1.01 29.94 -15.59
CA ALA A 458 -0.15 30.65 -16.10
C ALA A 458 0.05 31.21 -17.52
N GLN A 459 1.29 31.48 -17.94
CA GLN A 459 1.63 31.92 -19.30
C GLN A 459 1.38 30.85 -20.36
N TYR A 460 1.29 29.58 -19.93
CA TYR A 460 1.03 28.41 -20.77
C TYR A 460 -0.38 27.85 -20.57
N ALA A 461 -1.29 28.63 -19.98
CA ALA A 461 -2.68 28.23 -19.78
C ALA A 461 -3.35 27.85 -21.12
N SER A 462 -4.12 26.77 -21.09
CA SER A 462 -4.90 26.30 -22.24
C SER A 462 -6.27 25.81 -21.78
N PRO A 463 -7.25 25.63 -22.70
CA PRO A 463 -8.58 25.14 -22.32
C PRO A 463 -8.56 23.81 -21.55
N SER A 464 -7.59 22.93 -21.85
CA SER A 464 -7.40 21.64 -21.17
C SER A 464 -6.60 21.72 -19.87
N SER A 465 -5.97 22.86 -19.58
CA SER A 465 -5.14 23.09 -18.39
C SER A 465 -5.12 24.58 -18.06
N PRO A 466 -6.15 25.11 -17.37
CA PRO A 466 -6.27 26.54 -17.09
C PRO A 466 -5.12 27.11 -16.24
N SER A 467 -4.48 26.29 -15.41
CA SER A 467 -3.30 26.65 -14.62
C SER A 467 -1.99 26.59 -15.40
N GLY A 468 -2.00 26.09 -16.64
CA GLY A 468 -0.80 25.76 -17.41
C GLY A 468 0.03 24.57 -16.88
N ALA A 469 -0.48 23.84 -15.88
CA ALA A 469 0.16 22.66 -15.31
C ALA A 469 0.58 21.61 -16.35
N LEU A 470 -0.19 21.43 -17.43
CA LEU A 470 0.15 20.49 -18.49
C LEU A 470 1.47 20.82 -19.19
N ALA A 471 1.78 22.10 -19.43
CA ALA A 471 3.04 22.50 -20.06
C ALA A 471 4.25 22.22 -19.15
N ILE A 472 4.07 22.40 -17.83
CA ILE A 472 5.09 22.08 -16.83
C ILE A 472 5.31 20.57 -16.73
N TYR A 473 4.24 19.78 -16.74
CA TYR A 473 4.33 18.32 -16.82
C TYR A 473 5.07 17.86 -18.09
N MET A 474 4.74 18.43 -19.25
CA MET A 474 5.38 18.09 -20.52
C MET A 474 6.87 18.45 -20.55
N GLU A 475 7.27 19.58 -19.96
CA GLU A 475 8.68 19.93 -19.79
C GLU A 475 9.41 18.89 -18.92
N GLY A 476 8.81 18.50 -17.80
CA GLY A 476 9.34 17.47 -16.92
C GLY A 476 9.49 16.10 -17.61
N GLU A 477 8.47 15.67 -18.35
CA GLU A 477 8.52 14.44 -19.15
C GLU A 477 9.62 14.50 -20.21
N PHE A 478 9.78 15.65 -20.87
CA PHE A 478 10.84 15.87 -21.85
C PHE A 478 12.23 15.73 -21.21
N VAL A 479 12.44 16.32 -20.03
CA VAL A 479 13.70 16.18 -19.27
C VAL A 479 13.98 14.72 -18.92
N LEU A 480 12.99 13.96 -18.44
CA LEU A 480 13.13 12.52 -18.21
C LEU A 480 13.49 11.77 -19.51
N GLY A 481 12.93 12.20 -20.64
CA GLY A 481 13.28 11.70 -21.97
C GLY A 481 14.73 11.93 -22.35
N LEU A 482 15.27 13.12 -22.05
CA LEU A 482 16.69 13.42 -22.27
C LEU A 482 17.60 12.56 -21.38
N LEU A 483 17.25 12.39 -20.10
CA LEU A 483 17.99 11.52 -19.18
C LEU A 483 18.00 10.07 -19.68
N ALA A 484 16.86 9.57 -20.16
CA ALA A 484 16.78 8.22 -20.72
C ALA A 484 17.70 8.03 -21.93
N LEU A 485 17.90 9.08 -22.74
CA LEU A 485 18.74 9.03 -23.94
C LEU A 485 20.23 9.14 -23.66
N LYS A 486 20.65 9.85 -22.60
CA LYS A 486 22.06 10.08 -22.28
C LYS A 486 22.94 8.83 -22.38
N PRO A 487 22.63 7.68 -21.72
CA PRO A 487 23.50 6.51 -21.76
C PRO A 487 23.45 5.77 -23.11
N GLN A 488 22.55 6.17 -24.02
CA GLN A 488 22.32 5.53 -25.32
C GLN A 488 22.90 6.34 -26.48
N LEU A 489 23.41 7.55 -26.25
CA LEU A 489 24.01 8.37 -27.31
C LEU A 489 25.23 7.66 -27.91
N GLY A 490 25.16 7.36 -29.20
CA GLY A 490 26.19 6.59 -29.92
C GLY A 490 25.97 5.07 -29.92
N ALA A 491 24.91 4.56 -29.29
CA ALA A 491 24.52 3.15 -29.39
C ALA A 491 23.95 2.83 -30.78
N GLN A 492 24.09 1.57 -31.22
CA GLN A 492 23.51 1.09 -32.49
C GLN A 492 21.97 1.15 -32.52
N ARG A 493 21.34 1.05 -31.35
CA ARG A 493 19.89 1.11 -31.20
C ARG A 493 19.55 2.02 -30.04
N VAL A 494 18.85 3.10 -30.33
CA VAL A 494 18.42 4.09 -29.35
C VAL A 494 16.92 3.91 -29.06
N ARG A 495 16.57 3.89 -27.78
CA ARG A 495 15.19 3.77 -27.32
C ARG A 495 14.81 5.01 -26.48
N PRO A 496 14.06 5.97 -27.02
CA PRO A 496 13.60 7.12 -26.24
C PRO A 496 12.52 6.72 -25.24
N LEU A 497 12.38 7.49 -24.16
CA LEU A 497 11.22 7.42 -23.27
C LEU A 497 10.01 8.05 -23.99
N TYR A 498 8.92 7.31 -24.17
CA TYR A 498 7.80 7.75 -25.01
C TYR A 498 6.77 8.66 -24.32
N GLY A 499 7.12 9.78 -23.69
CA GLY A 499 6.16 10.56 -22.87
C GLY A 499 5.07 11.30 -23.65
N LEU A 500 4.17 11.97 -22.93
CA LEU A 500 3.08 12.77 -23.52
C LEU A 500 3.64 13.83 -24.50
N TYR A 501 4.82 14.37 -24.22
CA TYR A 501 5.55 15.31 -25.09
C TYR A 501 5.87 14.77 -26.50
N ALA A 502 5.90 13.44 -26.68
CA ALA A 502 6.14 12.81 -27.98
C ALA A 502 4.90 12.83 -28.89
N TYR A 503 3.71 13.05 -28.33
CA TYR A 503 2.43 12.81 -29.01
C TYR A 503 1.43 13.97 -28.96
N VAL A 504 1.84 15.16 -28.51
CA VAL A 504 0.94 16.32 -28.35
C VAL A 504 1.00 17.30 -29.53
N LEU A 505 -0.19 17.71 -29.99
CA LEU A 505 -0.46 18.96 -30.71
C LEU A 505 -1.70 19.64 -30.08
N PRO A 506 -1.83 20.98 -30.11
CA PRO A 506 -1.05 21.96 -30.88
C PRO A 506 0.18 22.55 -30.17
N LEU A 507 1.06 23.19 -30.96
CA LEU A 507 2.35 23.81 -30.60
C LEU A 507 2.34 24.70 -29.35
N GLU A 508 1.18 25.24 -28.97
CA GLU A 508 1.00 26.05 -27.77
C GLU A 508 1.36 25.28 -26.48
N ARG A 509 1.26 23.94 -26.50
CA ARG A 509 1.48 23.07 -25.35
C ARG A 509 2.95 22.67 -25.12
N ILE A 510 3.86 23.04 -26.03
CA ILE A 510 5.29 22.70 -25.98
C ILE A 510 6.19 23.94 -25.83
N LYS A 511 5.62 25.14 -25.62
CA LYS A 511 6.36 26.39 -25.41
C LYS A 511 7.31 26.35 -24.20
N SER A 512 6.98 25.59 -23.17
CA SER A 512 7.84 25.36 -22.01
C SER A 512 9.15 24.66 -22.41
N ILE A 513 9.07 23.65 -23.28
CA ILE A 513 10.23 22.94 -23.85
C ILE A 513 11.10 23.90 -24.68
N GLU A 514 10.49 24.73 -25.52
CA GLU A 514 11.23 25.73 -26.31
C GLU A 514 11.94 26.75 -25.42
N SER A 515 11.27 27.22 -24.37
CA SER A 515 11.86 28.13 -23.38
C SER A 515 13.06 27.50 -22.67
N LEU A 516 12.93 26.24 -22.24
CA LEU A 516 14.01 25.47 -21.63
C LEU A 516 15.21 25.31 -22.58
N LEU A 517 14.96 25.02 -23.85
CA LEU A 517 16.02 24.84 -24.84
C LEU A 517 16.66 26.17 -25.27
N ALA A 518 15.90 27.26 -25.27
CA ALA A 518 16.41 28.60 -25.55
C ALA A 518 17.29 29.13 -24.41
N ARG A 519 17.01 28.73 -23.16
CA ARG A 519 17.80 29.08 -21.97
C ARG A 519 18.07 27.83 -21.12
N PRO A 520 19.00 26.96 -21.56
CA PRO A 520 19.27 25.72 -20.87
C PRO A 520 19.71 25.94 -19.42
N PRO A 521 19.06 25.30 -18.45
CA PRO A 521 19.43 25.45 -17.06
C PRO A 521 20.71 24.66 -16.75
N GLU A 522 21.58 25.26 -15.94
CA GLU A 522 22.93 24.74 -15.68
C GLU A 522 22.92 23.32 -15.12
N HIS A 523 22.03 23.02 -14.17
CA HIS A 523 21.93 21.68 -13.55
C HIS A 523 21.64 20.59 -14.58
N LEU A 524 20.80 20.88 -15.57
CA LEU A 524 20.49 19.93 -16.65
C LEU A 524 21.67 19.76 -17.60
N CYS A 525 22.32 20.86 -17.97
CA CYS A 525 23.52 20.84 -18.82
C CYS A 525 24.67 20.04 -18.19
N GLN A 526 24.88 20.18 -16.89
CA GLN A 526 25.85 19.40 -16.12
C GLN A 526 25.51 17.91 -16.17
N ILE A 527 24.25 17.54 -15.93
CA ILE A 527 23.82 16.14 -15.95
C ILE A 527 23.83 15.54 -17.36
N LEU A 528 23.67 16.32 -18.42
CA LEU A 528 23.70 15.83 -19.80
C LEU A 528 25.08 15.89 -20.47
N ASP A 529 26.12 16.34 -19.75
CA ASP A 529 27.49 16.56 -20.27
C ASP A 529 27.53 17.51 -21.48
N LEU A 530 26.67 18.54 -21.44
CA LEU A 530 26.47 19.50 -22.52
C LEU A 530 27.15 20.85 -22.29
N SER A 531 28.06 20.99 -21.32
CA SER A 531 28.74 22.27 -21.07
C SER A 531 29.35 22.89 -22.34
N GLY A 532 28.92 24.12 -22.68
CA GLY A 532 29.32 24.83 -23.90
C GLY A 532 28.76 24.26 -25.22
N LYS A 533 27.88 23.26 -25.18
CA LYS A 533 27.27 22.58 -26.34
C LYS A 533 25.77 22.85 -26.40
N THR A 534 25.15 22.50 -27.53
CA THR A 534 23.69 22.56 -27.71
C THR A 534 23.06 21.19 -27.46
N PHE A 535 21.72 21.14 -27.36
CA PHE A 535 20.97 19.89 -27.21
C PHE A 535 20.85 19.10 -28.53
N GLU A 536 21.54 19.52 -29.59
CA GLU A 536 21.44 18.94 -30.94
C GLU A 536 21.55 17.40 -30.96
N PRO A 537 22.53 16.76 -30.30
CA PRO A 537 22.65 15.29 -30.32
C PRO A 537 21.43 14.58 -29.73
N TYR A 538 20.85 15.14 -28.66
CA TYR A 538 19.69 14.57 -28.00
C TYR A 538 18.41 14.79 -28.82
N LEU A 539 18.22 15.99 -29.35
CA LEU A 539 17.06 16.34 -30.18
C LEU A 539 17.06 15.52 -31.48
N ARG A 540 18.23 15.31 -32.07
CA ARG A 540 18.40 14.47 -33.27
C ARG A 540 18.11 13.00 -32.96
N ALA A 541 18.64 12.47 -31.86
CA ALA A 541 18.33 11.12 -31.40
C ALA A 541 16.82 10.93 -31.13
N LEU A 542 16.14 11.92 -30.54
CA LEU A 542 14.67 11.89 -30.40
C LEU A 542 14.00 11.85 -31.78
N ALA A 543 14.32 12.79 -32.66
CA ALA A 543 13.69 12.92 -33.97
C ALA A 543 13.80 11.64 -34.82
N GLU A 544 14.95 10.96 -34.77
CA GLU A 544 15.22 9.75 -35.55
C GLU A 544 14.54 8.49 -34.97
N ASN A 545 14.32 8.45 -33.65
CA ASN A 545 13.85 7.24 -32.95
C ASN A 545 12.41 7.33 -32.45
N LEU A 546 11.73 8.46 -32.62
CA LEU A 546 10.30 8.61 -32.35
C LEU A 546 9.48 7.98 -33.49
N GLY A 547 8.91 6.80 -33.22
CA GLY A 547 8.03 6.11 -34.16
C GLY A 547 6.71 6.85 -34.40
N GLY A 548 6.14 6.70 -35.59
CA GLY A 548 4.77 7.12 -35.89
C GLY A 548 3.75 6.13 -35.32
N SER A 549 2.61 6.63 -34.85
CA SER A 549 1.43 5.84 -34.50
C SER A 549 0.34 6.10 -35.56
N ALA A 550 -0.34 5.06 -36.03
CA ALA A 550 -1.40 5.21 -37.04
C ALA A 550 -2.58 6.11 -36.58
N LYS A 551 -2.72 6.34 -35.26
CA LYS A 551 -3.77 7.16 -34.66
C LYS A 551 -3.28 8.53 -34.17
N CYS A 552 -1.96 8.80 -34.16
CA CYS A 552 -1.40 9.93 -33.42
C CYS A 552 -0.24 10.61 -34.15
N PHE A 553 -0.17 11.94 -34.00
CA PHE A 553 0.94 12.73 -34.53
C PHE A 553 2.21 12.43 -33.73
N SER A 554 3.30 12.12 -34.44
CA SER A 554 4.62 11.97 -33.83
C SER A 554 5.32 13.32 -33.75
N GLY A 555 5.88 13.64 -32.59
CA GLY A 555 6.74 14.81 -32.37
C GLY A 555 8.07 14.76 -33.15
N ALA A 556 8.36 13.71 -33.92
CA ALA A 556 9.61 13.54 -34.65
C ALA A 556 9.98 14.75 -35.55
N SER A 557 9.01 15.26 -36.33
CA SER A 557 9.25 16.41 -37.22
C SER A 557 9.53 17.70 -36.44
N TYR A 558 8.86 17.88 -35.29
CA TYR A 558 9.06 18.99 -34.40
C TYR A 558 10.47 18.97 -33.79
N PHE A 559 10.89 17.84 -33.22
CA PHE A 559 12.24 17.69 -32.66
C PHE A 559 13.33 17.77 -33.72
N LYS A 560 13.05 17.34 -34.96
CA LYS A 560 13.97 17.55 -36.09
C LYS A 560 14.20 19.04 -36.34
N GLY A 561 13.15 19.84 -36.38
CA GLY A 561 13.24 21.29 -36.53
C GLY A 561 14.05 21.95 -35.40
N LEU A 562 13.84 21.54 -34.15
CA LEU A 562 14.62 22.03 -33.01
C LEU A 562 16.10 21.59 -33.09
N ALA A 563 16.39 20.37 -33.56
CA ALA A 563 17.76 19.90 -33.77
C ALA A 563 18.47 20.74 -34.85
N ASP A 564 17.78 21.10 -35.93
CA ASP A 564 18.31 21.95 -37.00
C ASP A 564 18.58 23.39 -36.50
N GLN A 565 17.71 23.92 -35.62
CA GLN A 565 17.94 25.20 -34.95
C GLN A 565 19.14 25.14 -33.99
N ALA A 566 19.27 24.07 -33.22
CA ALA A 566 20.42 23.84 -32.34
C ALA A 566 21.73 23.70 -33.14
N ALA A 567 21.71 23.03 -34.29
CA ALA A 567 22.88 22.87 -35.17
C ALA A 567 23.32 24.20 -35.79
N SER A 568 22.36 25.06 -36.15
CA SER A 568 22.62 26.38 -36.73
C SER A 568 23.01 27.45 -35.70
N GLY A 569 23.04 27.12 -34.40
CA GLY A 569 23.32 28.07 -33.32
C GLY A 569 22.20 29.09 -33.09
N THR A 570 21.00 28.85 -33.62
CA THR A 570 19.82 29.71 -33.41
C THR A 570 19.08 29.38 -32.11
N LEU A 571 19.26 28.16 -31.59
CA LEU A 571 18.83 27.74 -30.25
C LEU A 571 19.92 28.07 -29.21
N GLY A 572 19.53 28.18 -27.94
CA GLY A 572 20.48 28.41 -26.85
C GLY A 572 21.52 27.30 -26.70
N SER A 573 22.70 27.67 -26.21
CA SER A 573 23.74 26.74 -25.79
C SER A 573 23.82 26.67 -24.27
N CYS A 574 24.24 25.51 -23.76
CA CYS A 574 24.54 25.35 -22.35
C CYS A 574 25.68 26.29 -21.93
N PRO A 575 25.60 26.86 -20.71
CA PRO A 575 26.68 27.69 -20.21
C PRO A 575 28.00 26.90 -20.18
N PRO A 576 29.14 27.55 -20.50
CA PRO A 576 30.44 26.92 -20.35
C PRO A 576 30.69 26.65 -18.86
N THR A 577 31.39 25.55 -18.57
CA THR A 577 31.82 25.26 -17.20
C THR A 577 32.69 26.41 -16.71
N PRO A 578 32.40 27.04 -15.56
CA PRO A 578 33.28 28.07 -15.03
C PRO A 578 34.68 27.48 -14.83
N PRO A 579 35.75 28.24 -15.09
CA PRO A 579 37.11 27.76 -14.83
C PRO A 579 37.20 27.40 -13.35
N THR A 580 37.58 26.16 -13.05
CA THR A 580 37.91 25.74 -11.68
C THR A 580 39.02 26.64 -11.15
N PRO A 581 38.85 27.27 -9.97
CA PRO A 581 39.85 28.15 -9.38
C PRO A 581 41.15 27.43 -9.03
#